data_AF-V9E389-F1
#
_entry.id   AF-V9E389-F1
#
_cell.length_a   1.000
_cell.length_b   1.000
_cell.length_c   1.000
_cell.angle_alpha   90.00
_cell.angle_beta   90.00
_cell.angle_gamma   90.00
#
_symmetry.space_group_name_H-M   'P 1'
#
loop_
_entity.id
_entity.type
_entity.pdbx_description
1 polymer ?
#
loop_
_entity_poly.entity_id
_entity_poly.type
_entity_poly.pdbx_seq_one_letter_code
_entity_poly.pdbx_strand_id
1 'polypeptide(L)' 'MKSALQPFHLDEGGFTNLTSLLVNLGALDPNNPKKEHRLSDRALARVLHDIISRRKGQSWWFGVG' A
#
# COMPACT_ATOMS: atom_id res chain seq x y z
N MET A 1 14.77 -7.66 -13.83
CA MET A 1 14.10 -6.40 -13.44
C MET A 1 12.61 -6.54 -13.78
N LYS A 2 11.71 -6.42 -12.80
CA LYS A 2 10.27 -6.37 -13.09
C LYS A 2 9.96 -5.00 -13.68
N SER A 3 9.63 -4.97 -14.98
CA SER A 3 9.25 -3.73 -15.67
C SER A 3 7.95 -3.20 -15.07
N ALA A 4 7.77 -1.88 -14.97
CA ALA A 4 6.49 -1.28 -14.57
C ALA A 4 5.32 -1.67 -15.50
N LEU A 5 5.64 -2.26 -16.66
CA LEU A 5 4.73 -2.84 -17.63
C LEU A 5 4.18 -4.22 -17.22
N GLN A 6 4.71 -4.84 -16.18
CA GLN A 6 4.19 -6.07 -15.58
C GLN A 6 3.83 -5.80 -14.12
N PRO A 7 2.60 -5.32 -13.85
CA PRO A 7 2.15 -5.11 -12.49
C PRO A 7 2.18 -6.42 -11.72
N PHE A 8 2.41 -6.33 -10.41
CA PHE A 8 2.34 -7.50 -9.54
C PHE A 8 0.88 -7.93 -9.39
N HIS A 9 0.59 -9.18 -9.71
CA HIS A 9 -0.73 -9.78 -9.50
C HIS A 9 -0.84 -10.21 -8.03
N LEU A 10 -1.73 -9.57 -7.29
CA LEU A 10 -1.93 -9.84 -5.86
C LEU A 10 -2.33 -11.30 -5.60
N ASP A 11 -3.20 -11.84 -6.46
CA ASP A 11 -3.72 -13.20 -6.35
C ASP A 11 -2.63 -14.26 -6.54
N GLU A 12 -1.69 -14.05 -7.47
CA GLU A 12 -0.52 -14.91 -7.66
C GLU A 12 0.43 -14.86 -6.46
N GLY A 13 0.42 -13.74 -5.73
CA GLY A 13 1.12 -13.58 -4.46
C GLY A 13 0.42 -14.20 -3.26
N GLY A 14 -0.80 -14.73 -3.43
CA GLY A 14 -1.63 -15.22 -2.33
C GLY A 14 -2.27 -14.12 -1.47
N PHE A 15 -2.33 -12.88 -1.97
CA PHE A 15 -2.94 -11.75 -1.26
C PHE A 15 -4.26 -11.36 -1.91
N THR A 16 -5.32 -11.24 -1.11
CA THR A 16 -6.65 -10.85 -1.60
C THR A 16 -6.81 -9.35 -1.83
N ASN A 17 -5.94 -8.52 -1.24
CA ASN A 17 -5.92 -7.07 -1.48
C ASN A 17 -4.57 -6.44 -1.11
N LEU A 18 -4.35 -5.22 -1.61
CA LEU A 18 -3.11 -4.46 -1.37
C LEU A 18 -2.83 -4.24 0.12
N THR A 19 -3.86 -4.02 0.94
CA THR A 19 -3.71 -3.82 2.39
C THR A 19 -3.07 -5.04 3.06
N SER A 20 -3.54 -6.25 2.73
CA SER A 20 -3.00 -7.50 3.28
C SER A 20 -1.53 -7.70 2.91
N LEU A 21 -1.13 -7.35 1.68
CA LEU A 21 0.27 -7.35 1.25
C LEU A 21 1.10 -6.36 2.06
N LEU A 22 0.64 -5.11 2.21
CA LEU A 22 1.36 -4.07 2.94
C LEU A 22 1.55 -4.42 4.42
N VAL A 23 0.55 -5.05 5.05
CA VAL A 23 0.66 -5.53 6.43
C VAL A 23 1.66 -6.68 6.53
N ASN A 24 1.60 -7.66 5.64
CA ASN A 24 2.52 -8.80 5.63
C ASN A 24 4.00 -8.37 5.45
N LEU A 25 4.24 -7.34 4.64
CA LEU A 25 5.56 -6.76 4.43
C LEU A 25 6.05 -5.91 5.62
N GLY A 26 5.20 -5.65 6.62
CA GLY A 26 5.47 -4.67 7.67
C GLY A 26 5.60 -3.25 7.11
N ALA A 27 4.99 -2.98 5.95
CA ALA A 27 5.22 -1.75 5.19
C ALA A 27 4.67 -0.50 5.90
N LEU A 28 3.70 -0.69 6.79
CA LEU A 28 2.98 0.33 7.53
C LEU A 28 3.61 0.63 8.91
N ASP A 29 4.60 -0.15 9.35
CA ASP A 29 5.27 0.08 10.62
C ASP A 29 6.39 1.12 10.44
N PRO A 30 6.26 2.34 11.01
CA PRO A 30 7.28 3.38 10.89
C PRO A 30 8.63 2.97 11.50
N ASN A 31 8.63 2.02 12.45
CA ASN A 31 9.82 1.54 13.14
C ASN A 31 10.39 0.26 12.53
N ASN A 32 9.83 -0.24 11.42
CA ASN A 32 10.31 -1.44 10.77
C ASN A 32 11.79 -1.26 10.35
N PRO A 33 12.71 -2.09 10.85
CA PRO A 33 14.13 -1.97 10.52
C PRO A 33 14.44 -2.29 9.05
N LYS A 34 13.57 -3.04 8.36
CA LYS A 34 13.69 -3.39 6.93
C LYS A 34 13.10 -2.29 6.05
N LYS A 35 13.88 -1.24 5.83
CA LYS A 35 13.46 -0.07 5.04
C LYS A 35 13.10 -0.42 3.60
N GLU A 36 13.63 -1.50 3.03
CA GLU A 36 13.32 -1.92 1.66
C GLU A 36 11.85 -2.30 1.45
N HIS A 37 11.15 -2.72 2.50
CA HIS A 37 9.74 -3.11 2.44
C HIS A 37 8.82 -2.09 3.10
N ARG A 38 9.39 -1.09 3.79
CA ARG A 38 8.67 -0.01 4.45
C ARG A 38 8.27 1.06 3.44
N LEU A 39 7.06 1.60 3.59
CA LEU A 39 6.70 2.83 2.89
C LEU A 39 7.67 3.97 3.28
N SER A 40 7.89 4.89 2.34
CA SER A 40 8.66 6.11 2.65
C SER A 40 7.94 6.94 3.72
N ASP A 41 8.69 7.74 4.49
CA ASP A 41 8.10 8.59 5.53
C ASP A 41 7.03 9.54 4.97
N ARG A 42 7.23 10.04 3.74
CA ARG A 42 6.24 10.86 3.03
C ARG A 42 4.95 10.09 2.74
N ALA A 43 5.07 8.83 2.34
CA ALA A 43 3.90 7.97 2.07
C ALA A 43 3.18 7.61 3.38
N LEU A 44 3.91 7.26 4.44
CA LEU A 44 3.35 6.99 5.77
C LEU A 44 2.59 8.22 6.32
N ALA A 45 3.18 9.42 6.22
CA ALA A 45 2.53 10.65 6.65
C ALA A 45 1.24 10.93 5.87
N ARG A 46 1.21 10.61 4.57
CA ARG A 46 -0.01 10.75 3.75
C ARG A 46 -1.09 9.75 4.16
N VAL A 47 -0.74 8.48 4.38
CA VAL A 47 -1.67 7.46 4.85
C VAL A 47 -2.27 7.86 6.19
N LEU A 48 -1.44 8.28 7.15
CA LEU A 48 -1.89 8.75 8.46
C LEU A 48 -2.83 9.97 8.34
N HIS A 49 -2.46 10.94 7.51
CA HIS A 49 -3.29 12.12 7.25
C HIS A 49 -4.66 11.74 6.66
N ASP A 50 -4.71 10.81 5.71
CA ASP A 50 -5.97 10.38 5.09
C ASP A 50 -6.87 9.63 6.08
N ILE A 51 -6.30 8.81 6.98
CA ILE A 51 -7.05 8.17 8.08
C ILE A 51 -7.63 9.20 9.04
N ILE A 52 -6.79 10.14 9.52
CA ILE A 52 -7.20 11.18 10.49
C ILE A 52 -8.26 12.10 9.89
N SER A 53 -8.08 12.51 8.63
CA SER A 53 -9.00 13.41 7.94
C SER A 53 -10.34 12.75 7.59
N ARG A 54 -10.48 11.43 7.81
CA ARG A 54 -11.68 10.63 7.47
C ARG A 54 -12.19 10.94 6.06
N ARG A 55 -11.27 11.19 5.13
CA ARG A 55 -11.66 11.48 3.74
C ARG A 55 -12.49 10.32 3.25
N LYS A 56 -13.73 10.62 2.85
CA LYS A 56 -14.54 9.63 2.13
C LYS A 56 -13.69 9.15 0.95
N GLY A 57 -13.58 7.83 0.82
CA GLY A 57 -12.90 7.21 -0.31
C GLY A 57 -13.44 7.83 -1.57
N GLN A 58 -12.55 8.41 -2.38
CA GLN A 58 -12.97 9.06 -3.61
C GLN A 58 -13.47 7.98 -4.56
N SER A 59 -14.52 8.26 -5.33
CA SER A 59 -15.14 7.28 -6.23
C SER A 59 -14.14 6.66 -7.21
N TRP A 60 -13.12 7.40 -7.62
CA TRP A 60 -12.07 6.94 -8.54
C TRP A 60 -11.00 6.04 -7.89
N TRP A 61 -11.02 5.84 -6.57
CA TRP A 61 -10.08 4.93 -5.89
C TRP A 61 -10.42 3.45 -6.05
N PHE A 62 -11.69 3.14 -6.36
CA PHE A 62 -12.18 1.77 -6.40
C PHE A 62 -11.94 1.07 -7.75
N GLY A 63 -11.33 1.78 -8.73
CA GLY A 63 -11.29 1.33 -10.13
C GLY A 63 -12.70 1.41 -10.73
N VAL A 64 -12.83 2.04 -11.91
CA VAL A 64 -14.09 1.92 -12.66
C VAL A 64 -14.09 0.52 -13.25
N GLY A 65 -15.10 -0.27 -12.91
CA GLY A 65 -15.31 -1.62 -13.43
C GLY A 65 -15.59 -1.65 -14.92
#